data_AF-U4LBP9-F1
#
_entry.id   AF-U4LBP9-F1
#
_cell.length_a   1.000
_cell.length_b   1.000
_cell.length_c   1.000
_cell.angle_alpha   90.00
_cell.angle_beta   90.00
_cell.angle_gamma   90.00
#
_symmetry.space_group_name_H-M   'P 1'
#
loop_
_entity.id
_entity.type
_entity.pdbx_description
1 polymer ?
#
loop_
_entity_poly.entity_id
_entity_poly.type
_entity_poly.pdbx_seq_one_letter_code
_entity_poly.pdbx_strand_id
1 'polypeptide(L)'
;MPTPITCTTGLTGETFTRYSSLKEAMYWRLYRRQEEETNNRKEQCVYLGVDHDNKLSTTDQGRRSIRVESKEKFNHDLFVLNVDHLPWGCGVWPALYVSLWCVR
;
A
#
# COMPACT_ATOMS: atom_id res chain seq x y z
N MET A 1 -4.62 30.43 11.38
CA MET A 1 -5.58 29.33 11.66
C MET A 1 -5.42 28.31 10.56
N PRO A 2 -4.83 27.12 10.80
CA PRO A 2 -4.73 26.12 9.76
C PRO A 2 -6.06 25.35 9.69
N THR A 3 -6.57 25.17 8.48
CA THR A 3 -7.77 24.39 8.19
C THR A 3 -7.56 22.91 8.52
N PRO A 4 -8.61 22.16 8.89
CA PRO A 4 -8.51 20.73 9.15
C PRO A 4 -8.14 20.02 7.84
N ILE A 5 -7.05 19.26 7.86
CA ILE A 5 -6.70 18.34 6.77
C ILE A 5 -7.70 17.18 6.85
N THR A 6 -8.77 17.30 6.08
CA THR A 6 -9.66 16.20 5.74
C THR A 6 -8.81 15.06 5.18
N CYS A 7 -8.99 13.83 5.68
CA CYS A 7 -8.45 12.65 5.00
C CYS A 7 -9.06 12.59 3.59
N THR A 8 -8.37 13.14 2.60
CA THR A 8 -8.74 12.98 1.22
C THR A 8 -8.47 11.51 0.87
N THR A 9 -9.53 10.71 0.83
CA THR A 9 -9.57 9.64 -0.18
C THR A 9 -9.17 10.30 -1.48
N GLY A 10 -8.06 9.86 -2.08
CA GLY A 10 -7.29 10.56 -3.10
C GLY A 10 -8.15 11.48 -3.97
N LEU A 11 -7.74 12.76 -4.03
CA LEU A 11 -8.29 13.73 -4.96
C LEU A 11 -8.32 13.08 -6.35
N THR A 12 -9.51 12.94 -6.89
CA THR A 12 -9.75 12.52 -8.27
C THR A 12 -9.06 13.51 -9.19
N GLY A 13 -7.83 13.22 -9.62
CA GLY A 13 -7.10 14.01 -10.62
C GLY A 13 -5.59 14.21 -10.40
N GLU A 14 -5.03 13.92 -9.21
CA GLU A 14 -3.61 14.25 -8.94
C GLU A 14 -2.64 13.06 -9.10
N THR A 15 -3.14 11.82 -9.04
CA THR A 15 -2.30 10.61 -9.15
C THR A 15 -3.02 9.55 -9.97
N PHE A 16 -2.27 8.73 -10.72
CA PHE A 16 -2.82 7.60 -11.49
C PHE A 16 -2.89 6.31 -10.67
N THR A 17 -3.27 6.42 -9.39
CA THR A 17 -3.37 5.29 -8.45
C THR A 17 -4.71 5.30 -7.74
N ARG A 18 -5.41 4.16 -7.76
CA ARG A 18 -6.67 3.94 -7.06
C ARG A 18 -6.44 3.01 -5.88
N TYR A 19 -6.51 3.53 -4.65
CA TYR A 19 -6.40 2.69 -3.46
C TYR A 19 -7.68 1.90 -3.19
N SER A 20 -7.54 0.58 -3.07
CA SER A 20 -8.65 -0.35 -2.84
C SER A 20 -8.83 -0.67 -1.35
N SER A 21 -10.08 -0.95 -0.97
CA SER A 21 -10.40 -1.49 0.36
C SER A 21 -9.85 -2.91 0.54
N LEU A 22 -9.72 -3.40 1.78
CA LEU A 22 -9.21 -4.76 2.04
C LEU A 22 -10.00 -5.85 1.31
N LYS A 23 -11.34 -5.75 1.28
CA LYS A 23 -12.19 -6.73 0.57
C LYS A 23 -11.93 -6.73 -0.93
N GLU A 24 -11.81 -5.55 -1.53
CA GLU A 24 -11.50 -5.40 -2.95
C GLU A 24 -10.07 -5.88 -3.25
N ALA A 25 -9.09 -5.56 -2.39
CA ALA A 25 -7.70 -5.98 -2.53
C ALA A 25 -7.54 -7.51 -2.48
N MET A 26 -8.29 -8.18 -1.60
CA MET A 26 -8.32 -9.65 -1.55
C MET A 26 -8.97 -10.24 -2.80
N TYR A 27 -10.08 -9.66 -3.27
CA TYR A 27 -10.78 -10.10 -4.47
C TYR A 27 -9.90 -9.99 -5.73
N TRP A 28 -9.21 -8.86 -5.89
CA TRP A 28 -8.30 -8.61 -7.02
C TRP A 28 -6.88 -9.14 -6.79
N ARG A 29 -6.65 -9.93 -5.74
CA ARG A 29 -5.34 -10.55 -5.43
C ARG A 29 -4.18 -9.56 -5.25
N LEU A 30 -4.49 -8.31 -4.90
CA LEU A 30 -3.51 -7.27 -4.57
C LEU A 30 -2.87 -7.51 -3.20
N TYR A 31 -3.56 -8.23 -2.32
CA TYR A 31 -3.08 -8.65 -1.01
C TYR A 31 -3.13 -10.17 -0.89
N ARG A 32 -2.03 -10.79 -0.45
CA ARG A 32 -1.97 -12.23 -0.14
C ARG A 32 -1.08 -12.48 1.05
N ARG A 33 -1.52 -13.37 1.95
CA ARG A 33 -0.63 -13.98 2.95
C ARG A 33 -0.03 -15.24 2.34
N GLN A 34 1.28 -15.39 2.43
CA GLN A 34 2.02 -16.55 1.97
C GLN A 34 2.71 -17.20 3.16
N GLU A 35 2.71 -18.54 3.16
CA GLU A 35 3.50 -19.34 4.08
C GLU A 35 4.51 -20.07 3.22
N GLU A 36 5.79 -19.78 3.44
CA GLU A 36 6.89 -20.41 2.72
C GLU A 36 7.62 -21.37 3.65
N GLU A 37 7.71 -22.64 3.23
CA GLU A 37 8.45 -23.67 3.95
C GLU A 37 9.77 -23.94 3.23
N THR A 38 10.86 -23.35 3.73
CA THR A 38 12.21 -23.62 3.22
C THR A 38 13.07 -24.23 4.32
N ASN A 39 13.54 -25.45 4.09
CA ASN A 39 14.55 -26.14 4.91
C ASN A 39 14.27 -26.06 6.44
N ASN A 40 13.10 -26.56 6.87
CA ASN A 40 12.60 -26.54 8.26
C ASN A 40 12.34 -25.16 8.88
N ARG A 41 12.35 -24.06 8.10
CA ARG A 41 11.88 -22.74 8.53
C ARG A 41 10.56 -22.43 7.86
N LYS A 42 9.59 -21.97 8.67
CA LYS A 42 8.30 -21.46 8.19
C LYS A 42 8.33 -19.95 8.28
N GLU A 43 8.36 -19.27 7.15
CA GLU A 43 8.32 -17.82 7.09
C GLU A 43 6.94 -17.37 6.63
N GLN A 44 6.40 -16.36 7.32
CA GLN A 44 5.11 -15.77 6.98
C GLN A 44 5.38 -14.47 6.23
N CYS A 45 5.22 -14.51 4.91
CA CYS A 45 5.41 -13.35 4.05
C CYS A 45 4.06 -12.76 3.63
N VAL A 46 4.04 -11.45 3.42
CA VAL A 46 2.85 -10.74 2.95
C VAL A 46 3.16 -10.14 1.59
N TYR A 47 2.37 -10.51 0.60
CA TYR A 47 2.41 -9.92 -0.72
C TYR A 47 1.52 -8.68 -0.76
N LEU A 48 2.13 -7.54 -1.09
CA LEU A 48 1.47 -6.27 -1.34
C LEU A 48 1.75 -5.87 -2.78
N GLY A 49 0.71 -5.85 -3.61
CA GLY A 49 0.83 -5.67 -5.05
C GLY A 49 -0.09 -4.61 -5.64
N VAL A 50 0.02 -4.49 -6.96
CA VAL A 50 -0.81 -3.63 -7.80
C VAL A 50 -1.46 -4.46 -8.90
N ASP A 51 -2.51 -3.94 -9.51
CA ASP A 51 -3.12 -4.58 -10.69
C ASP A 51 -2.13 -4.53 -11.85
N HIS A 52 -1.59 -5.68 -12.24
CA HIS A 52 -0.65 -5.81 -13.37
C HIS A 52 -1.25 -6.55 -14.57
N ASP A 53 -2.53 -6.94 -14.50
CA ASP A 53 -3.18 -7.74 -15.54
C ASP A 53 -4.01 -6.87 -16.48
N ASN A 54 -4.64 -5.81 -15.95
CA ASN A 54 -5.52 -4.96 -16.73
C ASN A 54 -4.78 -3.77 -17.38
N LYS A 55 -5.13 -3.52 -18.65
CA LYS A 55 -4.75 -2.30 -19.37
C LYS A 55 -5.76 -1.20 -19.03
N LEU A 56 -5.25 0.00 -18.78
CA LEU A 56 -6.05 1.16 -18.39
C LEU A 56 -5.94 2.26 -19.43
N SER A 57 -7.01 3.02 -19.60
CA SER A 57 -7.06 4.26 -20.34
C SER A 57 -6.50 5.42 -19.50
N THR A 58 -6.07 6.49 -20.17
CA THR A 58 -5.65 7.75 -19.52
C THR A 58 -6.80 8.46 -18.80
N THR A 59 -8.05 8.10 -19.13
CA THR A 59 -9.27 8.64 -18.49
C THR A 59 -9.73 7.81 -17.29
N ASP A 60 -9.10 6.67 -17.02
CA ASP A 60 -9.47 5.83 -15.89
C ASP A 60 -9.00 6.45 -14.57
N GLN A 61 -9.63 6.04 -13.47
CA GLN A 61 -9.32 6.51 -12.11
C GLN A 61 -7.92 6.11 -11.59
N GLY A 62 -7.10 5.48 -12.41
CA GLY A 62 -5.78 4.98 -12.06
C GLY A 62 -5.74 3.50 -11.73
N ARG A 63 -4.51 2.99 -11.61
CA ARG A 63 -4.23 1.56 -11.36
C ARG A 63 -4.58 1.19 -9.93
N ARG A 64 -5.27 0.06 -9.74
CA ARG A 64 -5.59 -0.42 -8.39
C ARG A 64 -4.30 -0.76 -7.64
N SER A 65 -4.21 -0.24 -6.43
CA SER A 65 -3.10 -0.47 -5.50
C SER A 65 -3.65 -0.51 -4.07
N ILE A 66 -2.79 -0.76 -3.11
CA ILE A 66 -3.12 -0.76 -1.69
C ILE A 66 -2.18 0.18 -0.94
N ARG A 67 -2.73 0.82 0.09
CA ARG A 67 -1.99 1.59 1.08
C ARG A 67 -2.35 1.03 2.44
N VAL A 68 -1.33 0.59 3.17
CA VAL A 68 -1.49 0.02 4.50
C VAL A 68 -1.00 1.04 5.50
N GLU A 69 -1.84 1.33 6.48
CA GLU A 69 -1.50 2.22 7.59
C GLU A 69 -1.67 1.45 8.90
N SER A 70 -0.73 1.67 9.83
CA SER A 70 -0.86 1.11 11.17
C SER A 70 -2.05 1.74 11.88
N LYS A 71 -2.77 0.93 12.67
CA LYS A 71 -3.81 1.46 13.57
C LYS A 71 -3.20 2.18 14.76
N GLU A 72 -2.05 1.69 15.20
CA GLU A 72 -1.29 2.25 16.31
C GLU A 72 -0.32 3.34 15.83
N LYS A 73 -0.01 4.27 16.73
CA LYS A 73 0.86 5.41 16.49
C LYS A 73 2.02 5.34 17.45
N PHE A 74 3.17 5.74 16.94
CA PHE A 74 4.46 5.51 17.55
C PHE A 74 5.22 6.84 17.57
N ASN A 75 5.60 7.31 18.76
CA ASN A 75 6.31 8.58 18.93
C ASN A 75 7.83 8.37 19.06
N HIS A 76 8.24 7.19 19.55
CA HIS A 76 9.62 6.84 19.82
C HIS A 76 9.81 5.34 19.61
N ASP A 77 10.13 4.93 18.39
CA ASP A 77 10.22 3.51 18.05
C ASP A 77 11.28 3.23 16.99
N LEU A 78 11.73 1.97 16.95
CA LEU A 78 12.60 1.43 15.92
C LEU A 78 11.78 0.56 14.96
N PHE A 79 11.64 1.01 13.71
CA PHE A 79 10.98 0.24 12.67
C PHE A 79 12.00 -0.61 11.91
N VAL A 80 11.87 -1.93 12.01
CA VAL A 80 12.63 -2.88 11.20
C VAL A 80 11.67 -3.53 10.21
N LEU A 81 11.93 -3.34 8.93
CA LEU A 81 11.19 -3.98 7.86
C LEU A 81 12.12 -4.94 7.11
N ASN A 82 11.77 -6.23 7.12
CA ASN A 82 12.38 -7.22 6.25
C ASN A 82 11.52 -7.36 4.99
N VAL A 83 12.11 -7.19 3.81
CA VAL A 83 11.41 -7.28 2.53
C VAL A 83 12.22 -8.11 1.56
N ASP A 84 11.59 -9.13 0.98
CA ASP A 84 12.22 -9.98 -0.03
C ASP A 84 12.18 -9.33 -1.42
N HIS A 85 11.15 -8.54 -1.72
CA HIS A 85 10.97 -7.87 -3.01
C HIS A 85 10.23 -6.52 -2.90
N LEU A 86 10.78 -5.49 -3.55
CA LEU A 86 10.17 -4.17 -3.66
C LEU A 86 9.66 -3.89 -5.09
N PRO A 87 8.59 -3.10 -5.26
CA PRO A 87 8.10 -2.69 -6.57
C PRO A 87 9.15 -1.86 -7.33
N TRP A 88 9.28 -2.11 -8.64
CA TRP A 88 10.21 -1.38 -9.52
C TRP A 88 9.59 -1.16 -10.90
N GLY A 89 10.04 -0.11 -11.60
CA GLY A 89 9.59 0.25 -12.95
C GLY A 89 9.25 1.73 -13.12
N CYS A 90 9.02 2.16 -14.36
CA CYS A 90 8.64 3.54 -14.68
C CYS A 90 7.22 3.85 -14.18
N GLY A 91 7.02 5.03 -13.59
CA GLY A 91 5.73 5.45 -13.04
C GLY A 91 5.35 4.77 -11.72
N VAL A 92 6.25 3.96 -11.15
CA VAL A 92 6.09 3.35 -9.82
C VAL A 92 6.73 4.25 -8.77
N TRP A 93 6.02 4.47 -7.67
CA TRP A 93 6.54 5.20 -6.51
C TRP A 93 6.23 4.41 -5.23
N PRO A 94 7.09 3.45 -4.84
CA PRO A 94 6.92 2.73 -3.58
C PRO A 94 7.41 3.60 -2.42
N ALA A 95 6.72 3.54 -1.28
CA ALA A 95 7.11 4.29 -0.10
C ALA A 95 6.77 3.52 1.18
N LEU A 96 7.77 3.42 2.07
CA LEU A 96 7.58 3.14 3.49
C LEU A 96 7.95 4.42 4.23
N TYR A 97 7.00 5.01 4.94
CA TYR A 97 7.23 6.26 5.64
C TYR A 97 6.34 6.36 6.87
N VAL A 98 6.76 7.21 7.80
CA VAL A 98 5.97 7.62 8.96
C VAL A 98 5.28 8.94 8.63
N SER A 99 3.99 9.03 8.94
CA SER A 99 3.21 10.26 8.78
C SER A 99 3.02 10.95 10.12
N LEU A 100 3.42 12.22 10.20
CA LEU A 100 3.24 13.07 11.39
C LEU A 100 1.80 13.58 11.55
N TRP A 101 0.95 13.36 10.54
CA TRP A 101 -0.43 13.85 10.51
C TRP A 101 -1.42 12.71 10.69
N CYS A 102 -1.45 12.20 11.91
CA CYS A 102 -2.67 11.67 12.50
C CYS A 102 -2.52 11.91 14.01
N VAL A 103 -2.64 13.15 14.47
CA VAL A 103 -2.90 13.43 15.88
C VAL A 103 -4.38 13.74 15.95
N ARG A 104 -5.14 12.92 16.67
CA ARG A 104 -6.48 13.31 17.08
C ARG A 104 -6.33 14.22 18.28
#